data_AF-A0A933JLI4-F1
#
_entry.id   AF-A0A933JLI4-F1
#
_cell.length_a   1.000
_cell.length_b   1.000
_cell.length_c   1.000
_cell.angle_alpha   90.00
_cell.angle_beta   90.00
_cell.angle_gamma   90.00
#
_symmetry.space_group_name_H-M   'P 1'
#
loop_
_entity.id
_entity.type
_entity.pdbx_description
1 polymer ?
#
loop_
_entity_poly.entity_id
_entity_poly.type
_entity_poly.pdbx_seq_one_letter_code
_entity_poly.pdbx_strand_id
1 'polypeptide(L)' 'LRAASNTALLLAEGANRRGNAQKRQRFVESRGECAEVAAAADLLLVPDIESPTDAETLKHLAGRVSAMLTRLIARLS' A
#
# COMPACT_ATOMS: atom_id res chain seq x y z
N LEU A 1 -0.37 -3.27 11.49
CA LEU A 1 1.09 -3.07 11.43
C LEU A 1 1.78 -3.84 10.29
N ARG A 2 1.58 -5.17 10.14
CA ARG A 2 2.23 -5.97 9.08
C ARG A 2 2.11 -5.37 7.68
N ALA A 3 0.89 -5.10 7.22
CA ALA A 3 0.65 -4.64 5.85
C ALA A 3 1.28 -3.27 5.56
N ALA A 4 1.17 -2.33 6.51
CA ALA A 4 1.80 -1.01 6.40
C ALA A 4 3.33 -1.11 6.32
N SER A 5 3.95 -1.92 7.17
CA SER A 5 5.40 -2.18 7.10
C SER A 5 5.78 -2.87 5.78
N ASN A 6 5.01 -3.88 5.36
CA ASN A 6 5.31 -4.62 4.14
C ASN A 6 5.16 -3.75 2.88
N THR A 7 4.22 -2.80 2.88
CA THR A 7 4.07 -1.78 1.82
C THR A 7 5.39 -1.06 1.58
N ALA A 8 6.04 -0.57 2.65
CA ALA A 8 7.31 0.14 2.60
C ALA A 8 8.49 -0.78 2.21
N LEU A 9 8.56 -1.98 2.79
CA LEU A 9 9.63 -2.96 2.50
C LEU A 9 9.62 -3.40 1.03
N LEU A 10 8.44 -3.71 0.49
CA LEU A 10 8.27 -4.10 -0.92
C LEU A 10 8.59 -2.94 -1.87
N LEU A 11 8.22 -1.70 -1.50
CA LEU A 11 8.61 -0.50 -2.24
C LEU A 11 10.14 -0.34 -2.31
N ALA A 12 10.82 -0.44 -1.18
CA ALA A 12 12.27 -0.35 -1.10
C ALA A 12 12.95 -1.48 -1.90
N GLU A 13 12.46 -2.71 -1.76
CA GLU A 13 12.98 -3.86 -2.51
C GLU A 13 12.79 -3.66 -4.02
N GLY A 14 11.59 -3.26 -4.46
CA GLY A 14 11.28 -2.99 -5.86
C GLY A 14 12.15 -1.87 -6.45
N ALA A 15 12.40 -0.80 -5.69
CA ALA A 15 13.28 0.28 -6.11
C ALA A 15 14.72 -0.20 -6.38
N ASN A 16 15.19 -1.21 -5.63
CA ASN A 16 16.54 -1.77 -5.73
C ASN A 16 16.69 -2.90 -6.77
N ARG A 17 15.61 -3.36 -7.42
CA ARG A 17 15.70 -4.38 -8.48
C ARG A 17 16.27 -3.81 -9.77
N ARG A 18 16.98 -4.63 -10.56
CA ARG A 18 17.60 -4.20 -11.83
C ARG A 18 16.61 -4.17 -12.99
N GLY A 19 15.79 -5.22 -13.15
CA GLY A 19 14.90 -5.37 -14.29
C GLY A 19 13.48 -4.84 -14.04
N ASN A 20 12.87 -4.23 -15.06
CA ASN A 20 11.51 -3.69 -14.98
C ASN A 20 10.48 -4.71 -14.51
N ALA A 21 10.56 -5.96 -14.98
CA ALA A 21 9.67 -7.04 -14.54
C ALA A 21 9.76 -7.29 -13.02
N GLN A 22 10.97 -7.33 -12.46
CA GLN A 22 11.20 -7.53 -11.03
C GLN A 22 10.73 -6.32 -10.20
N LYS A 23 10.96 -5.09 -10.69
CA LYS A 23 10.41 -3.87 -10.08
C LYS A 23 8.89 -3.92 -10.04
N ARG A 24 8.28 -4.26 -11.18
CA ARG A 24 6.83 -4.32 -11.38
C ARG A 24 6.19 -5.30 -10.41
N GLN A 25 6.77 -6.49 -10.26
CA GLN A 25 6.29 -7.48 -9.30
C GLN A 25 6.19 -6.90 -7.89
N ARG A 26 7.28 -6.30 -7.37
CA ARG A 26 7.30 -5.75 -6.01
C ARG A 26 6.37 -4.56 -5.81
N PHE A 27 6.23 -3.69 -6.82
CA PHE A 27 5.27 -2.59 -6.73
C PHE A 27 3.81 -3.06 -6.79
N VAL A 28 3.51 -4.14 -7.53
CA VAL A 28 2.17 -4.76 -7.51
C VAL A 28 1.86 -5.34 -6.13
N GLU A 29 2.81 -6.05 -5.52
CA GLU A 29 2.66 -6.60 -4.16
C GLU A 29 2.48 -5.46 -3.13
N SER A 30 3.32 -4.42 -3.17
CA SER A 30 3.20 -3.23 -2.30
C SER A 30 1.83 -2.54 -2.44
N ARG A 31 1.30 -2.48 -3.66
CA ARG A 31 -0.04 -1.91 -3.90
C ARG A 31 -1.15 -2.77 -3.30
N GLY A 32 -0.99 -4.09 -3.31
CA GLY A 32 -1.92 -5.00 -2.62
C GLY A 32 -1.96 -4.74 -1.12
N GLU A 33 -0.79 -4.53 -0.50
CA GLU A 33 -0.69 -4.20 0.92
C GLU A 33 -1.37 -2.87 1.28
N CYS A 34 -1.44 -1.90 0.36
CA CYS A 34 -2.22 -0.66 0.56
C CYS A 34 -3.72 -0.96 0.73
N ALA A 35 -4.27 -1.92 -0.03
CA ALA A 35 -5.67 -2.32 0.11
C ALA A 35 -5.92 -3.04 1.44
N GLU A 36 -4.98 -3.86 1.90
CA GLU A 36 -5.06 -4.48 3.23
C GLU A 36 -5.01 -3.46 4.35
N VAL A 37 -4.19 -2.40 4.23
CA VAL A 37 -4.16 -1.29 5.21
C VAL A 37 -5.51 -0.57 5.27
N ALA A 38 -6.12 -0.27 4.12
CA ALA A 38 -7.43 0.37 4.09
C ALA A 38 -8.52 -0.52 4.70
N ALA A 39 -8.51 -1.83 4.39
CA ALA A 39 -9.46 -2.79 4.97
C ALA A 39 -9.26 -2.96 6.49
N ALA A 40 -8.01 -2.92 6.97
CA ALA A 40 -7.71 -2.93 8.40
C ALA A 40 -8.25 -1.67 9.10
N ALA A 41 -8.20 -0.50 8.45
CA ALA A 41 -8.80 0.72 8.98
C ALA A 41 -10.31 0.58 9.16
N ASP A 42 -11.01 0.02 8.15
CA ASP A 42 -12.46 -0.24 8.24
C ASP A 42 -12.78 -1.25 9.37
N LEU A 43 -11.93 -2.27 9.55
CA LEU A 43 -12.13 -3.28 10.59
C LEU A 43 -12.01 -2.70 12.01
N LEU A 44 -11.17 -1.68 12.22
CA LEU A 44 -10.97 -1.04 13.53
C LEU A 44 -12.17 -0.17 13.98
N LEU A 45 -13.04 0.20 13.04
CA LEU A 45 -14.29 0.90 13.34
C LEU A 45 -15.36 -0.04 13.93
N VAL A 46 -15.38 -1.32 13.55
CA VAL A 46 -16.38 -2.28 14.04
C VAL A 46 -16.35 -2.46 15.56
N PRO A 47 -15.18 -2.61 16.22
CA PRO A 47 -15.09 -2.70 17.67
C PRO A 47 -14.94 -1.33 18.38
N ASP A 48 -15.16 -0.20 17.70
CA ASP A 48 -14.91 1.15 18.22
C ASP A 48 -13.47 1.35 18.78
N ILE A 49 -12.47 0.69 18.18
CA ILE A 49 -11.06 0.83 18.62
C ILE A 49 -10.46 2.15 18.15
N GLU A 50 -10.87 2.64 16.99
CA GLU A 50 -10.30 3.82 16.35
C GLU A 50 -11.39 4.78 15.88
N SER A 51 -11.07 6.07 15.76
CA SER A 51 -12.05 7.07 15.34
C SER A 51 -12.33 6.98 13.84
N PRO A 52 -13.56 7.32 13.38
CA PRO A 52 -13.86 7.42 11.95
C PRO A 52 -12.91 8.36 11.20
N THR A 53 -12.49 9.46 11.84
CA THR A 53 -11.56 10.43 11.25
C THR A 53 -10.17 9.84 11.01
N ASP A 54 -9.65 9.06 11.97
CA ASP A 54 -8.34 8.44 11.85
C ASP A 54 -8.35 7.31 10.83
N ALA A 55 -9.42 6.49 10.80
CA ALA A 55 -9.61 5.45 9.80
C ALA A 55 -9.68 6.04 8.37
N GLU A 56 -10.44 7.13 8.17
CA GLU A 56 -10.48 7.83 6.87
C GLU A 56 -9.13 8.45 6.49
N THR A 57 -8.39 8.98 7.46
CA THR A 57 -7.03 9.47 7.22
C THR A 57 -6.11 8.34 6.74
N LEU A 58 -6.16 7.18 7.38
CA LEU A 58 -5.37 6.01 7.00
C LEU A 58 -5.75 5.50 5.59
N LYS A 59 -7.05 5.42 5.30
CA LYS A 59 -7.57 5.03 3.97
C LYS A 59 -7.13 6.01 2.90
N HIS A 60 -7.19 7.32 3.18
CA HIS A 60 -6.75 8.35 2.26
C HIS A 60 -5.25 8.22 1.93
N LEU A 61 -4.40 8.02 2.95
CA LEU A 61 -2.96 7.83 2.77
C LEU A 61 -2.65 6.55 1.98
N ALA A 62 -3.28 5.43 2.33
CA ALA A 62 -3.13 4.17 1.61
C ALA A 62 -3.58 4.29 0.13
N GLY A 63 -4.69 5.00 -0.11
CA GLY A 63 -5.19 5.31 -1.45
C GLY A 63 -4.20 6.12 -2.27
N ARG A 64 -3.56 7.14 -1.67
CA ARG A 64 -2.52 7.94 -2.34
C ARG A 64 -1.31 7.09 -2.75
N VAL A 65 -0.82 6.23 -1.86
CA VAL A 65 0.30 5.32 -2.17
C VAL A 65 -0.08 4.35 -3.29
N SER A 66 -1.28 3.76 -3.23
CA SER A 66 -1.81 2.88 -4.27
C SER A 66 -1.90 3.57 -5.65
N ALA A 67 -2.33 4.84 -5.69
CA ALA A 67 -2.40 5.62 -6.92
C ALA A 67 -1.00 5.91 -7.50
N MET A 68 -0.04 6.29 -6.65
CA MET A 68 1.36 6.50 -7.08
C MET A 68 1.97 5.21 -7.64
N LEU A 69 1.77 4.09 -6.94
CA LEU A 69 2.21 2.77 -7.39
C LEU A 69 1.57 2.36 -8.71
N THR A 70 0.27 2.61 -8.89
CA THR A 70 -0.43 2.32 -10.15
C THR A 70 0.22 3.03 -11.33
N ARG A 71 0.54 4.32 -11.19
CA ARG A 71 1.22 5.08 -12.25
C ARG A 71 2.67 4.63 -12.45
N LEU A 72 3.38 4.24 -11.39
CA LEU A 72 4.74 3.71 -11.46
C LEU A 72 4.77 2.36 -12.20
N ILE A 73 3.89 1.43 -11.85
CA ILE A 73 3.72 0.12 -12.49
C ILE A 73 3.45 0.26 -13.99
N ALA A 74 2.57 1.20 -14.37
CA ALA A 74 2.24 1.45 -15.78
C ALA A 74 3.44 1.95 -16.62
N ARG A 75 4.50 2.47 -15.99
CA ARG A 75 5.72 2.96 -16.66
C ARG A 75 6.82 1.91 -16.76
N LEU A 76 6.66 0.74 -16.15
CA LEU A 76 7.67 -0.33 -16.13
C LEU A 76 7.49 -1.33 -17.28
N SER A 77 7.20 -0.83 -18.48
CA SER A 77 7.16 -1.63 -19.72
C SER A 77 8.44 -2.43 -19.92
#